data_AF-A0A7S0RCV4-F1
#
_entry.id   AF-A0A7S0RCV4-F1
#
_cell.length_a   1.000
_cell.length_b   1.000
_cell.length_c   1.000
_cell.angle_alpha   90.00
_cell.angle_beta   90.00
_cell.angle_gamma   90.00
#
_symmetry.space_group_name_H-M   'P 1'
#
loop_
_entity.id
_entity.type
_entity.pdbx_description
1 polymer ?
#
loop_
_entity_poly.entity_id
_entity_poly.type
_entity_poly.pdbx_seq_one_letter_code
_entity_poly.pdbx_strand_id
1 'polypeptide(L)'
;LDLWSRAGLTLSMRVARGGYTTYHVCSTQQSKAGQQQASGAPTDPGVDLGSLLALMPAGLRHRVEAAAKEASTSSKAPVRVTEVVTHQGREVVVHLSDGARVSLEGLQQDIGEAMQALERARWEWDHPELALFESSCIMGVPRSLHRVLASKDISGRVTGLTYQAGYHVPDAATPVADLLWGMAASAGSPRALRAGDVEALEQQQASAAQQAGERWRVESTAGPATGAAQHITTAPKGCPPPPCSSLAVWGPPGSGKSTQLRDIARHLSVDCKLRVVVVDTSRDVAGSHALPHPGIGGAKVVVLEQQETTAGAILRAAKHHRPQVLVVDDCATAEDASTLSEVVRQQGVQVV
;
A
#
# COMPACT_ATOMS: atom_id res chain seq x y z
N LEU A 1 -15.87 14.57 -5.77
CA LEU A 1 -17.00 14.69 -4.82
C LEU A 1 -18.34 14.69 -5.56
N ASP A 2 -18.60 15.63 -6.47
CA ASP A 2 -19.85 15.65 -7.25
C ASP A 2 -20.10 14.42 -8.12
N LEU A 3 -19.05 13.86 -8.73
CA LEU A 3 -19.16 12.64 -9.55
C LEU A 3 -19.56 11.40 -8.74
N TRP A 4 -19.08 11.29 -7.51
CA TRP A 4 -19.31 10.14 -6.61
C TRP A 4 -20.68 10.21 -5.93
N SER A 5 -21.08 11.42 -5.50
CA SER A 5 -22.43 11.71 -5.00
C SER A 5 -23.52 11.36 -6.03
N ARG A 6 -23.27 11.65 -7.32
CA ARG A 6 -24.20 11.30 -8.42
C ARG A 6 -24.28 9.80 -8.72
N ALA A 7 -23.27 9.01 -8.33
CA ALA A 7 -23.22 7.56 -8.51
C ALA A 7 -23.73 6.75 -7.29
N GLY A 8 -24.23 7.43 -6.25
CA GLY A 8 -24.71 6.79 -5.02
C GLY A 8 -23.59 6.33 -4.06
N LEU A 9 -22.33 6.71 -4.33
CA LEU A 9 -21.16 6.36 -3.53
C LEU A 9 -20.70 7.60 -2.77
N THR A 10 -20.90 7.67 -1.45
CA THR A 10 -20.36 8.80 -0.66
C THR A 10 -19.58 8.32 0.55
N LEU A 11 -18.25 8.45 0.49
CA LEU A 11 -17.39 8.62 1.66
C LEU A 11 -16.29 9.63 1.30
N SER A 12 -16.17 10.71 2.06
CA SER A 12 -15.21 11.80 1.81
C SER A 12 -14.29 11.94 3.02
N MET A 13 -13.00 11.64 2.84
CA MET A 13 -11.95 11.80 3.85
C MET A 13 -11.00 12.94 3.45
N ARG A 14 -10.73 13.88 4.36
CA ARG A 14 -9.80 15.00 4.13
C ARG A 14 -8.69 14.96 5.17
N VAL A 15 -7.45 14.83 4.71
CA VAL A 15 -6.24 14.78 5.54
C VAL A 15 -5.80 16.21 5.89
N ALA A 16 -5.57 16.49 7.18
CA ALA A 16 -4.77 17.62 7.64
C ALA A 16 -3.38 17.10 8.09
N ARG A 17 -2.36 17.94 7.96
CA ARG A 17 -0.94 17.58 8.15
C ARG A 17 -0.65 16.93 9.52
N GLY A 18 -0.19 15.68 9.49
CA GLY A 18 0.56 15.00 10.55
C GLY A 18 -0.29 14.14 11.49
N GLY A 19 -0.13 12.81 11.40
CA GLY A 19 -0.75 11.82 12.30
C GLY A 19 -2.03 11.21 11.75
N TYR A 20 -2.10 9.88 11.70
CA TYR A 20 -3.22 9.12 11.13
C TYR A 20 -4.52 9.37 11.91
N THR A 21 -5.63 9.61 11.20
CA THR A 21 -6.97 9.67 11.80
C THR A 21 -7.97 8.99 10.87
N THR A 22 -8.62 7.94 11.37
CA THR A 22 -9.76 7.27 10.74
C THR A 22 -11.04 8.05 11.06
N TYR A 23 -11.83 8.41 10.04
CA TYR A 23 -13.15 9.02 10.22
C TYR A 23 -14.23 8.18 9.54
N HIS A 24 -15.26 7.80 10.30
CA HIS A 24 -16.58 7.46 9.77
C HIS A 24 -17.39 8.75 9.59
N VAL A 25 -18.16 8.87 8.50
CA VAL A 25 -19.14 9.95 8.37
C VAL A 25 -20.55 9.39 8.51
N CYS A 26 -21.22 9.83 9.58
CA CYS A 26 -22.59 10.32 9.55
C CYS A 26 -22.61 11.71 10.24
N SER A 27 -22.97 12.75 9.47
CA SER A 27 -23.36 14.15 9.80
C SER A 27 -22.85 14.91 11.06
N THR A 28 -22.34 16.13 10.78
CA THR A 28 -22.31 17.43 11.53
C THR A 28 -21.29 17.79 12.64
N GLN A 29 -20.39 18.74 12.27
CA GLN A 29 -19.76 19.87 13.00
C GLN A 29 -18.42 19.75 13.80
N GLN A 30 -17.36 20.29 13.16
CA GLN A 30 -16.25 21.20 13.55
C GLN A 30 -15.20 20.98 14.68
N SER A 31 -13.92 21.06 14.23
CA SER A 31 -12.65 21.53 14.88
C SER A 31 -11.93 20.58 15.86
N LYS A 32 -10.60 20.53 16.07
CA LYS A 32 -9.35 21.21 15.60
C LYS A 32 -8.12 20.28 15.92
N ALA A 33 -6.94 20.61 15.35
CA ALA A 33 -5.66 19.87 15.19
C ALA A 33 -4.89 19.23 16.39
N GLY A 34 -4.00 18.26 16.10
CA GLY A 34 -2.85 17.82 16.95
C GLY A 34 -1.96 16.72 16.31
N GLN A 35 -0.62 16.91 16.32
CA GLN A 35 0.44 16.01 15.79
C GLN A 35 0.74 14.82 16.72
N GLN A 36 1.22 13.68 16.18
CA GLN A 36 2.07 12.74 16.94
C GLN A 36 2.96 11.82 16.09
N GLN A 37 4.11 11.48 16.70
CA GLN A 37 5.31 10.83 16.16
C GLN A 37 5.18 9.30 16.16
N ALA A 38 5.74 8.63 15.15
CA ALA A 38 5.88 7.18 15.11
C ALA A 38 7.17 6.74 15.82
N SER A 39 7.04 5.85 16.81
CA SER A 39 8.13 5.25 17.59
C SER A 39 8.44 3.82 17.12
N GLY A 40 9.75 3.53 17.01
CA GLY A 40 10.40 2.24 17.33
C GLY A 40 9.97 0.93 16.65
N ALA A 41 10.81 0.43 15.73
CA ALA A 41 10.74 -0.92 15.14
C ALA A 41 11.00 -2.07 16.15
N PRO A 42 10.67 -3.34 15.79
CA PRO A 42 11.65 -4.17 15.10
C PRO A 42 11.10 -5.06 13.95
N THR A 43 11.87 -5.08 12.85
CA THR A 43 12.08 -6.16 11.85
C THR A 43 10.88 -7.01 11.37
N ASP A 44 10.28 -6.61 10.24
CA ASP A 44 9.36 -7.41 9.40
C ASP A 44 10.20 -8.25 8.39
N PRO A 45 9.87 -9.53 8.10
CA PRO A 45 10.71 -10.36 7.25
C PRO A 45 10.48 -10.03 5.77
N GLY A 46 11.46 -9.32 5.19
CA GLY A 46 11.91 -9.58 3.82
C GLY A 46 11.08 -9.00 2.67
N VAL A 47 11.18 -7.68 2.49
CA VAL A 47 11.72 -7.16 1.23
C VAL A 47 12.81 -6.16 1.60
N ASP A 48 14.00 -6.71 1.75
CA ASP A 48 15.25 -6.03 2.06
C ASP A 48 15.65 -5.14 0.89
N LEU A 49 16.20 -3.94 1.18
CA LEU A 49 16.94 -3.13 0.21
C LEU A 49 17.96 -4.01 -0.54
N GLY A 50 18.47 -5.07 0.09
CA GLY A 50 19.25 -6.15 -0.51
C GLY A 50 18.72 -6.69 -1.84
N SER A 51 17.41 -6.86 -2.01
CA SER A 51 16.80 -7.29 -3.28
C SER A 51 16.92 -6.26 -4.41
N LEU A 52 16.84 -4.97 -4.10
CA LEU A 52 17.11 -3.89 -5.06
C LEU A 52 18.62 -3.77 -5.34
N LEU A 53 19.44 -3.88 -4.28
CA LEU A 53 20.90 -3.80 -4.37
C LEU A 53 21.50 -4.96 -5.17
N ALA A 54 20.89 -6.15 -5.13
CA ALA A 54 21.29 -7.29 -5.93
C ALA A 54 21.20 -7.03 -7.45
N LEU A 55 20.41 -6.02 -7.86
CA LEU A 55 20.26 -5.62 -9.27
C LEU A 55 21.35 -4.67 -9.74
N MET A 56 22.18 -4.18 -8.82
CA MET A 56 23.24 -3.21 -9.11
C MET A 56 24.56 -3.93 -9.35
N PRO A 57 25.44 -3.38 -10.23
CA PRO A 57 26.83 -3.79 -10.29
C PRO A 57 27.50 -3.71 -8.91
N ALA A 58 28.44 -4.60 -8.61
CA ALA A 58 29.05 -4.73 -7.28
C ALA A 58 29.67 -3.41 -6.78
N GLY A 59 30.34 -2.66 -7.67
CA GLY A 59 30.92 -1.36 -7.32
C GLY A 59 29.87 -0.32 -6.90
N LEU A 60 28.76 -0.26 -7.63
CA LEU A 60 27.64 0.62 -7.30
C LEU A 60 26.95 0.19 -5.99
N ARG A 61 26.66 -1.10 -5.84
CA ARG A 61 26.04 -1.68 -4.65
C ARG A 61 26.78 -1.28 -3.38
N HIS A 62 28.10 -1.50 -3.33
CA HIS A 62 28.90 -1.20 -2.14
C HIS A 62 28.89 0.29 -1.79
N ARG A 63 28.93 1.17 -2.80
CA ARG A 63 28.88 2.63 -2.60
C ARG A 63 27.52 3.09 -2.09
N VAL A 64 26.42 2.53 -2.60
CA VAL A 64 25.06 2.82 -2.13
C VAL A 64 24.86 2.31 -0.70
N GLU A 65 25.31 1.09 -0.39
CA GLU A 65 25.27 0.53 0.96
C GLU A 65 26.05 1.40 1.97
N ALA A 66 27.23 1.89 1.58
CA ALA A 66 28.03 2.78 2.41
C ALA A 66 27.30 4.12 2.66
N ALA A 67 26.77 4.75 1.60
CA ALA A 67 26.01 6.00 1.72
C ALA A 67 24.75 5.84 2.60
N ALA A 68 24.04 4.71 2.48
CA ALA A 68 22.87 4.42 3.30
C ALA A 68 23.24 4.27 4.79
N LYS A 69 24.37 3.60 5.08
CA LYS A 69 24.89 3.45 6.46
C LYS A 69 25.31 4.79 7.04
N GLU A 70 26.05 5.59 6.29
CA GLU A 70 26.50 6.93 6.73
C GLU A 70 25.31 7.85 7.03
N ALA A 71 24.33 7.91 6.12
CA ALA A 71 23.11 8.69 6.32
C ALA A 71 22.32 8.25 7.57
N SER A 72 22.28 6.93 7.84
CA SER A 72 21.64 6.38 9.04
C SER A 72 22.38 6.77 10.33
N THR A 73 23.71 6.87 10.30
CA THR A 73 24.51 7.27 11.46
C THR A 73 24.45 8.77 11.76
N SER A 74 24.25 9.61 10.72
CA SER A 74 24.23 11.07 10.86
C SER A 74 22.87 11.62 11.31
N SER A 75 21.79 10.84 11.21
CA SER A 75 20.42 11.29 11.49
C SER A 75 19.88 10.73 12.80
N LYS A 76 19.09 11.55 13.51
CA LYS A 76 18.40 11.16 14.74
C LYS A 76 17.19 10.23 14.48
N ALA A 77 16.74 10.14 13.23
CA ALA A 77 15.65 9.28 12.78
C ALA A 77 16.16 8.33 11.67
N PRO A 78 15.57 7.13 11.52
CA PRO A 78 16.02 6.18 10.50
C PRO A 78 15.81 6.75 9.09
N VAL A 79 16.91 6.98 8.37
CA VAL A 79 16.91 7.44 6.97
C VAL A 79 17.03 6.24 6.06
N ARG A 80 16.21 6.19 5.01
CA ARG A 80 16.17 5.10 4.04
C ARG A 80 16.47 5.61 2.64
N VAL A 81 17.08 4.78 1.81
CA VAL A 81 17.28 5.09 0.38
C VAL A 81 15.92 5.07 -0.32
N THR A 82 15.55 6.11 -1.04
CA THR A 82 14.30 6.13 -1.82
C THR A 82 14.57 5.82 -3.28
N GLU A 83 15.64 6.40 -3.84
CA GLU A 83 16.01 6.22 -5.25
C GLU A 83 17.53 6.22 -5.41
N VAL A 84 18.04 5.46 -6.37
CA VAL A 84 19.41 5.58 -6.88
C VAL A 84 19.32 5.89 -8.36
N VAL A 85 19.81 7.07 -8.74
CA VAL A 85 19.75 7.59 -10.11
C VAL A 85 21.11 7.43 -10.76
N THR A 86 21.14 6.71 -11.86
CA THR A 86 22.32 6.52 -12.71
C THR A 86 22.04 7.07 -14.09
N HIS A 87 22.99 7.80 -14.66
CA HIS A 87 22.88 8.31 -16.02
C HIS A 87 24.27 8.36 -16.65
N GLN A 88 24.35 8.06 -17.93
CA GLN A 88 25.60 8.09 -18.67
C GLN A 88 26.28 9.47 -18.54
N GLY A 89 27.57 9.46 -18.17
CA GLY A 89 28.40 10.65 -18.01
C GLY A 89 28.04 11.56 -16.83
N ARG A 90 27.20 11.09 -15.89
CA ARG A 90 26.86 11.82 -14.66
C ARG A 90 27.23 11.02 -13.44
N GLU A 91 27.50 11.72 -12.34
CA GLU A 91 27.66 11.07 -11.05
C GLU A 91 26.36 10.39 -10.62
N VAL A 92 26.51 9.27 -9.91
CA VAL A 92 25.37 8.57 -9.33
C VAL A 92 24.83 9.39 -8.17
N VAL A 93 23.51 9.56 -8.12
CA VAL A 93 22.84 10.29 -7.04
C VAL A 93 21.95 9.34 -6.26
N VAL A 94 22.07 9.36 -4.93
CA VAL A 94 21.20 8.62 -4.01
C VAL A 94 20.23 9.59 -3.36
N HIS A 95 18.94 9.36 -3.51
CA HIS A 95 17.88 10.07 -2.80
C HIS A 95 17.53 9.35 -1.51
N LEU A 96 17.31 10.13 -0.46
CA LEU A 96 17.02 9.64 0.88
C LEU A 96 15.62 10.07 1.34
N SER A 97 15.06 9.35 2.31
CA SER A 97 13.69 9.55 2.81
C SER A 97 13.49 10.85 3.58
N ASP A 98 14.57 11.49 4.05
CA ASP A 98 14.56 12.81 4.67
C ASP A 98 14.64 13.96 3.63
N GLY A 99 14.69 13.62 2.34
CA GLY A 99 14.80 14.56 1.23
C GLY A 99 16.23 14.91 0.84
N ALA A 100 17.24 14.38 1.54
CA ALA A 100 18.63 14.59 1.17
C ALA A 100 18.97 13.90 -0.17
N ARG A 101 19.91 14.51 -0.89
CA ARG A 101 20.46 13.98 -2.14
C ARG A 101 21.97 13.86 -1.98
N VAL A 102 22.48 12.64 -2.07
CA VAL A 102 23.90 12.33 -1.89
C VAL A 102 24.48 12.03 -3.27
N SER A 103 25.38 12.88 -3.76
CA SER A 103 26.19 12.56 -4.95
C SER A 103 27.30 11.60 -4.55
N LEU A 104 27.43 10.49 -5.26
CA LEU A 104 28.52 9.55 -5.07
C LEU A 104 29.72 10.07 -5.86
N GLU A 105 30.47 10.99 -5.26
CA GLU A 105 31.60 11.66 -5.92
C GLU A 105 32.55 10.65 -6.59
N GLY A 106 32.94 10.98 -7.83
CA GLY A 106 33.83 10.18 -8.65
C GLY A 106 33.26 8.85 -9.14
N LEU A 107 31.99 8.53 -8.84
CA LEU A 107 31.32 7.33 -9.34
C LEU A 107 30.41 7.69 -10.51
N GLN A 108 30.84 7.32 -11.72
CA GLN A 108 29.99 7.29 -12.89
C GLN A 108 29.69 5.83 -13.23
N GLN A 109 28.41 5.49 -13.36
CA GLN A 109 28.02 4.12 -13.71
C GLN A 109 28.01 3.93 -15.23
N ASP A 110 28.70 2.90 -15.70
CA ASP A 110 28.51 2.41 -17.07
C ASP A 110 27.13 1.76 -17.19
N ILE A 111 26.30 2.28 -18.08
CA ILE A 111 24.93 1.80 -18.26
C ILE A 111 24.89 0.42 -18.89
N GLY A 112 25.89 0.05 -19.72
CA GLY A 112 26.00 -1.29 -20.28
C GLY A 112 26.24 -2.34 -19.20
N GLU A 113 27.16 -2.07 -18.27
CA GLU A 113 27.41 -2.92 -17.09
C GLU A 113 26.16 -3.04 -16.21
N ALA A 114 25.46 -1.92 -15.96
CA ALA A 114 24.23 -1.92 -15.17
C ALA A 114 23.12 -2.75 -15.84
N MET A 115 22.96 -2.63 -17.16
CA MET A 115 22.03 -3.45 -17.94
C MET A 115 22.38 -4.94 -17.87
N GLN A 116 23.65 -5.31 -17.96
CA GLN A 116 24.09 -6.71 -17.80
C GLN A 116 23.80 -7.24 -16.38
N ALA A 117 23.92 -6.40 -15.35
CA ALA A 117 23.53 -6.77 -13.98
C ALA A 117 22.02 -7.06 -13.89
N LEU A 118 21.18 -6.22 -14.50
CA LEU A 118 19.73 -6.46 -14.57
C LEU A 118 19.38 -7.74 -15.33
N GLU A 119 20.04 -8.01 -16.45
CA GLU A 119 19.81 -9.23 -17.25
C GLU A 119 20.20 -10.50 -16.50
N ARG A 120 21.32 -10.47 -15.77
CA ARG A 120 21.73 -11.57 -14.89
C ARG A 120 20.70 -11.81 -13.79
N ALA A 121 20.28 -10.75 -13.09
CA ALA A 121 19.28 -10.86 -12.04
C ALA A 121 17.95 -11.41 -12.57
N ARG A 122 17.52 -10.98 -13.76
CA ARG A 122 16.31 -11.51 -14.40
C ARG A 122 16.39 -13.01 -14.65
N TRP A 123 17.55 -13.52 -15.10
CA TRP A 123 17.73 -14.95 -15.35
C TRP A 123 17.62 -15.80 -14.09
N GLU A 124 17.97 -15.24 -12.93
CA GLU A 124 17.86 -15.92 -11.64
C GLU A 124 16.41 -16.03 -11.12
N TRP A 125 15.47 -15.24 -11.65
CA TRP A 125 14.09 -15.19 -11.16
C TRP A 125 13.19 -16.32 -11.65
N ASP A 126 13.71 -17.28 -12.43
CA ASP A 126 12.96 -18.41 -13.01
C ASP A 126 11.77 -17.97 -13.88
N HIS A 127 11.85 -16.77 -14.45
CA HIS A 127 10.87 -16.17 -15.39
C HIS A 127 11.58 -15.44 -16.56
N PRO A 128 12.42 -16.13 -17.36
CA PRO A 128 13.19 -15.52 -18.44
C PRO A 128 12.34 -14.97 -19.59
N GLU A 129 11.08 -15.39 -19.69
CA GLU A 129 10.10 -14.95 -20.68
C GLU A 129 9.68 -13.48 -20.50
N LEU A 130 9.90 -12.90 -19.32
CA LEU A 130 9.53 -11.53 -19.04
C LEU A 130 10.51 -10.56 -19.73
N ALA A 131 9.96 -9.62 -20.50
CA ALA A 131 10.73 -8.50 -21.01
C ALA A 131 11.35 -7.73 -19.84
N LEU A 132 12.63 -7.34 -19.97
CA LEU A 132 13.35 -6.62 -18.91
C LEU A 132 12.65 -5.31 -18.58
N PHE A 133 12.23 -4.58 -19.62
CA PHE A 133 11.40 -3.39 -19.49
C PHE A 133 10.11 -3.57 -20.27
N GLU A 134 9.00 -3.29 -19.63
CA GLU A 134 7.69 -3.23 -20.29
C GLU A 134 7.61 -2.00 -21.22
N SER A 135 6.49 -1.82 -21.93
CA SER A 135 6.25 -0.65 -22.79
C SER A 135 6.38 0.69 -22.04
N SER A 136 6.19 0.68 -20.73
CA SER A 136 6.36 1.82 -19.82
C SER A 136 7.83 2.14 -19.47
N CYS A 137 8.79 1.37 -19.97
CA CYS A 137 10.20 1.44 -19.57
C CYS A 137 10.44 1.19 -18.07
N ILE A 138 9.51 0.50 -17.42
CA ILE A 138 9.57 0.10 -16.01
C ILE A 138 9.81 -1.41 -15.93
N MET A 139 10.65 -1.80 -15.00
CA MET A 139 10.91 -3.18 -14.60
C MET A 139 10.45 -3.34 -13.15
N GLY A 140 9.46 -4.21 -12.91
CA GLY A 140 9.03 -4.58 -11.57
C GLY A 140 9.91 -5.69 -11.01
N VAL A 141 10.39 -5.55 -9.78
CA VAL A 141 11.23 -6.56 -9.13
C VAL A 141 10.33 -7.60 -8.45
N PRO A 142 10.45 -8.90 -8.79
CA PRO A 142 9.60 -9.95 -8.26
C PRO A 142 9.46 -9.96 -6.74
N ARG A 143 8.22 -10.22 -6.28
CA ARG A 143 7.86 -10.33 -4.86
C ARG A 143 8.22 -9.10 -4.02
N SER A 144 8.45 -7.97 -4.66
CA SER A 144 8.91 -6.74 -4.04
C SER A 144 8.10 -5.54 -4.53
N LEU A 145 8.27 -4.40 -3.86
CA LEU A 145 7.77 -3.10 -4.33
C LEU A 145 8.86 -2.30 -5.06
N HIS A 146 10.03 -2.89 -5.25
CA HIS A 146 11.14 -2.28 -5.95
C HIS A 146 10.86 -2.22 -7.45
N ARG A 147 11.33 -1.15 -8.08
CA ARG A 147 11.23 -0.98 -9.54
C ARG A 147 12.46 -0.30 -10.09
N VAL A 148 12.79 -0.63 -11.34
CA VAL A 148 13.86 0.03 -12.09
C VAL A 148 13.24 0.73 -13.29
N LEU A 149 13.48 2.03 -13.43
CA LEU A 149 13.00 2.84 -14.53
C LEU A 149 14.15 3.12 -15.51
N ALA A 150 13.94 2.83 -16.79
CA ALA A 150 14.90 3.14 -17.84
C ALA A 150 14.61 4.49 -18.49
N SER A 151 15.61 5.37 -18.51
CA SER A 151 15.63 6.55 -19.37
C SER A 151 16.20 6.17 -20.73
N LYS A 152 15.52 6.55 -21.80
CA LYS A 152 15.94 6.27 -23.19
C LYS A 152 16.16 7.57 -23.95
N ASP A 153 17.13 7.56 -24.86
CA ASP A 153 17.28 8.63 -25.84
C ASP A 153 16.25 8.51 -26.98
N ILE A 154 16.31 9.45 -27.92
CA ILE A 154 15.44 9.48 -29.11
C ILE A 154 15.60 8.26 -30.03
N SER A 155 16.71 7.53 -29.93
CA SER A 155 16.96 6.29 -30.69
C SER A 155 16.42 5.06 -29.97
N GLY A 156 15.91 5.21 -28.75
CA GLY A 156 15.42 4.13 -27.92
C GLY A 156 16.50 3.43 -27.09
N ARG A 157 17.75 3.90 -27.14
CA ARG A 157 18.85 3.35 -26.33
C ARG A 157 18.71 3.78 -24.87
N VAL A 158 18.90 2.85 -23.94
CA VAL A 158 18.90 3.16 -22.50
C VAL A 158 20.15 3.98 -22.15
N THR A 159 19.94 5.16 -21.59
CA THR A 159 21.00 6.12 -21.19
C THR A 159 21.07 6.34 -19.67
N GLY A 160 20.08 5.84 -18.93
CA GLY A 160 20.05 5.94 -17.47
C GLY A 160 19.09 4.94 -16.84
N LEU A 161 19.36 4.61 -15.59
CA LEU A 161 18.54 3.74 -14.76
C LEU A 161 18.27 4.39 -13.41
N THR A 162 17.00 4.43 -13.02
CA THR A 162 16.58 4.84 -11.68
C THR A 162 16.07 3.63 -10.93
N TYR A 163 16.79 3.24 -9.88
CA TYR A 163 16.42 2.17 -8.97
C TYR A 163 15.57 2.75 -7.84
N GLN A 164 14.28 2.43 -7.80
CA GLN A 164 13.37 2.94 -6.79
C GLN A 164 13.13 1.90 -5.69
N ALA A 165 13.37 2.32 -4.46
CA ALA A 165 13.14 1.51 -3.28
C ALA A 165 11.65 1.56 -2.88
N GLY A 166 10.97 0.42 -2.93
CA GLY A 166 9.63 0.27 -2.40
C GLY A 166 9.69 -0.25 -0.96
N TYR A 167 8.84 0.30 -0.09
CA TYR A 167 8.79 -0.07 1.32
C TYR A 167 7.42 -0.62 1.68
N HIS A 168 7.43 -1.77 2.37
CA HIS A 168 6.26 -2.33 3.01
C HIS A 168 6.11 -1.74 4.42
N VAL A 169 4.87 -1.46 4.81
CA VAL A 169 4.51 -1.17 6.20
C VAL A 169 3.41 -2.17 6.56
N PRO A 170 3.72 -3.19 7.38
CA PRO A 170 2.71 -4.13 7.83
C PRO A 170 1.68 -3.42 8.73
N ASP A 171 0.50 -4.01 8.87
CA ASP A 171 -0.55 -3.58 9.79
C ASP A 171 -1.04 -2.13 9.55
N ALA A 172 -0.81 -1.60 8.35
CA ALA A 172 -1.32 -0.29 7.93
C ALA A 172 -2.86 -0.22 7.91
N ALA A 173 -3.55 -1.37 7.86
CA ALA A 173 -4.99 -1.48 7.88
C ALA A 173 -5.59 -1.56 9.30
N THR A 174 -4.77 -1.69 10.35
CA THR A 174 -5.25 -1.77 11.75
C THR A 174 -6.23 -0.65 12.12
N PRO A 175 -6.03 0.62 11.72
CA PRO A 175 -6.96 1.70 12.06
C PRO A 175 -8.36 1.59 11.46
N VAL A 176 -8.59 0.66 10.52
CA VAL A 176 -9.88 0.40 9.86
C VAL A 176 -10.32 -1.06 9.99
N ALA A 177 -9.71 -1.83 10.89
CA ALA A 177 -9.96 -3.28 10.99
C ALA A 177 -11.43 -3.62 11.28
N ASP A 178 -12.11 -2.83 12.11
CA ASP A 178 -13.54 -2.97 12.43
C ASP A 178 -14.43 -2.85 11.19
N LEU A 179 -14.14 -1.89 10.31
CA LEU A 179 -14.78 -1.74 9.00
C LEU A 179 -14.55 -2.96 8.12
N LEU A 180 -13.30 -3.45 8.05
CA LEU A 180 -12.96 -4.63 7.24
C LEU A 180 -13.71 -5.88 7.71
N TRP A 181 -13.88 -6.05 9.03
CA TRP A 181 -14.71 -7.13 9.58
C TRP A 181 -16.19 -6.99 9.21
N GLY A 182 -16.72 -5.76 9.20
CA GLY A 182 -18.09 -5.48 8.73
C GLY A 182 -18.29 -5.77 7.24
N MET A 183 -17.32 -5.39 6.41
CA MET A 183 -17.30 -5.76 4.99
C MET A 183 -17.22 -7.27 4.82
N ALA A 184 -16.39 -7.96 5.59
CA ALA A 184 -16.23 -9.41 5.52
C ALA A 184 -17.51 -10.16 5.90
N ALA A 185 -18.23 -9.69 6.92
CA ALA A 185 -19.54 -10.23 7.28
C ALA A 185 -20.55 -10.07 6.13
N SER A 186 -20.59 -8.89 5.52
CA SER A 186 -21.46 -8.59 4.37
C SER A 186 -21.10 -9.42 3.12
N ALA A 187 -19.82 -9.74 2.93
CA ALA A 187 -19.31 -10.57 1.84
C ALA A 187 -19.54 -12.07 2.05
N GLY A 188 -20.17 -12.48 3.16
CA GLY A 188 -20.42 -13.89 3.49
C GLY A 188 -19.17 -14.64 3.95
N SER A 189 -18.23 -13.98 4.65
CA SER A 189 -17.08 -14.67 5.24
C SER A 189 -17.54 -15.73 6.26
N PRO A 190 -16.98 -16.95 6.24
CA PRO A 190 -17.22 -17.95 7.28
C PRO A 190 -16.69 -17.55 8.67
N ARG A 191 -15.86 -16.49 8.74
CA ARG A 191 -15.34 -15.86 9.96
C ARG A 191 -16.05 -14.55 10.30
N ALA A 192 -17.24 -14.29 9.75
CA ALA A 192 -18.06 -13.16 10.18
C ALA A 192 -18.18 -13.18 11.71
N LEU A 193 -17.79 -12.06 12.35
CA LEU A 193 -17.56 -11.92 13.79
C LEU A 193 -18.42 -12.84 14.64
N ARG A 194 -17.79 -13.81 15.31
CA ARG A 194 -18.34 -14.32 16.58
C ARG A 194 -17.92 -13.33 17.67
N ALA A 195 -18.78 -13.11 18.66
CA ALA A 195 -18.53 -12.13 19.72
C ALA A 195 -17.15 -12.28 20.42
N GLY A 196 -16.56 -13.50 20.43
CA GLY A 196 -15.24 -13.76 21.00
C GLY A 196 -14.04 -13.30 20.13
N ASP A 197 -14.22 -13.08 18.83
CA ASP A 197 -13.13 -12.65 17.94
C ASP A 197 -12.80 -11.16 18.14
N VAL A 198 -13.80 -10.33 18.48
CA VAL A 198 -13.62 -8.91 18.84
C VAL A 198 -12.84 -8.80 20.15
N GLU A 199 -13.19 -9.59 21.16
CA GLU A 199 -12.50 -9.59 22.46
C GLU A 199 -11.03 -10.03 22.33
N ALA A 200 -10.75 -10.98 21.43
CA ALA A 200 -9.38 -11.41 21.14
C ALA A 200 -8.56 -10.32 20.42
N LEU A 201 -9.17 -9.59 19.48
CA LEU A 201 -8.54 -8.45 18.80
C LEU A 201 -8.28 -7.28 19.74
N GLU A 202 -9.23 -6.96 20.63
CA GLU A 202 -9.05 -5.95 21.67
C GLU A 202 -7.93 -6.34 22.65
N GLN A 203 -7.84 -7.62 23.04
CA GLN A 203 -6.75 -8.13 23.88
C GLN A 203 -5.40 -8.11 23.14
N GLN A 204 -5.38 -8.38 21.84
CA GLN A 204 -4.19 -8.31 21.01
C GLN A 204 -3.72 -6.86 20.82
N GLN A 205 -4.65 -5.92 20.63
CA GLN A 205 -4.37 -4.47 20.60
C GLN A 205 -3.87 -3.96 21.95
N ALA A 206 -4.50 -4.39 23.06
CA ALA A 206 -4.09 -4.02 24.41
C ALA A 206 -2.71 -4.57 24.79
N SER A 207 -2.40 -5.80 24.38
CA SER A 207 -1.08 -6.42 24.60
C SER A 207 0.01 -5.80 23.73
N ALA A 208 -0.28 -5.47 22.46
CA ALA A 208 0.63 -4.72 21.60
C ALA A 208 0.90 -3.30 22.14
N ALA A 209 -0.12 -2.60 22.66
CA ALA A 209 0.02 -1.29 23.28
C ALA A 209 0.80 -1.34 24.61
N GLN A 210 0.60 -2.40 25.42
CA GLN A 210 1.41 -2.64 26.63
C GLN A 210 2.88 -2.92 26.30
N GLN A 211 3.15 -3.69 25.24
CA GLN A 211 4.52 -3.94 24.76
C GLN A 211 5.18 -2.66 24.21
N ALA A 212 4.39 -1.73 23.66
CA ALA A 212 4.83 -0.40 23.25
C ALA A 212 5.03 0.59 24.43
N GLY A 213 4.76 0.17 25.67
CA GLY A 213 4.98 0.99 26.87
C GLY A 213 3.89 2.03 27.17
N GLU A 214 2.73 1.95 26.51
CA GLU A 214 1.64 2.90 26.70
C GLU A 214 0.69 2.43 27.80
N ARG A 215 0.56 3.24 28.86
CA ARG A 215 -0.22 2.90 30.06
C ARG A 215 -1.64 3.46 29.95
N TRP A 216 -2.60 2.63 29.57
CA TRP A 216 -4.02 2.99 29.59
C TRP A 216 -4.73 2.44 30.84
N ARG A 217 -5.61 3.25 31.45
CA ARG A 217 -6.48 2.87 32.59
C ARG A 217 -7.93 2.97 32.12
N VAL A 218 -8.67 1.87 32.19
CA VAL A 218 -10.10 1.82 31.83
C VAL A 218 -10.92 2.05 33.10
N GLU A 219 -11.64 3.16 33.19
CA GLU A 219 -12.67 3.38 34.22
C GLU A 219 -14.06 3.37 33.58
N SER A 220 -14.94 2.54 34.15
CA SER A 220 -16.34 2.39 33.77
C SER A 220 -17.20 3.12 34.78
N THR A 221 -18.02 4.07 34.33
CA THR A 221 -19.11 4.61 35.15
C THR A 221 -20.37 4.75 34.31
N ALA A 222 -21.38 3.93 34.63
CA ALA A 222 -22.76 4.10 34.21
C ALA A 222 -23.48 5.06 35.19
N GLY A 223 -24.16 6.09 34.66
CA GLY A 223 -24.97 7.05 35.44
C GLY A 223 -25.53 8.18 34.55
N PRO A 224 -26.69 8.79 34.91
CA PRO A 224 -27.69 9.16 33.91
C PRO A 224 -27.56 10.59 33.35
N ALA A 225 -27.81 10.68 32.03
CA ALA A 225 -28.22 11.84 31.23
C ALA A 225 -27.77 13.25 31.66
N THR A 226 -26.82 13.83 30.93
CA THR A 226 -26.92 15.15 30.26
C THR A 226 -25.64 15.40 29.45
N GLY A 227 -25.80 16.06 28.30
CA GLY A 227 -24.86 15.97 27.18
C GLY A 227 -23.42 16.40 27.46
N ALA A 228 -22.48 15.58 27.00
CA ALA A 228 -21.15 15.92 26.50
C ALA A 228 -20.50 14.63 26.01
N ALA A 229 -19.67 14.74 24.98
CA ALA A 229 -18.99 13.64 24.28
C ALA A 229 -18.49 12.52 25.21
N GLN A 230 -18.98 11.30 25.00
CA GLN A 230 -18.54 10.09 25.68
C GLN A 230 -17.95 9.09 24.67
N HIS A 231 -16.65 8.88 24.83
CA HIS A 231 -15.86 7.66 24.65
C HIS A 231 -15.75 6.93 23.30
N ILE A 232 -14.47 6.71 22.99
CA ILE A 232 -13.82 5.69 22.15
C ILE A 232 -14.57 4.35 22.14
N THR A 233 -14.73 3.82 20.92
CA THR A 233 -14.87 2.41 20.52
C THR A 233 -15.20 1.41 21.63
N THR A 234 -16.48 1.06 21.74
CA THR A 234 -16.91 -0.32 21.52
C THR A 234 -18.30 -0.20 20.90
N ALA A 235 -18.52 -0.82 19.73
CA ALA A 235 -19.90 -1.16 19.38
C ALA A 235 -20.44 -1.96 20.58
N PRO A 236 -21.68 -1.69 21.07
CA PRO A 236 -22.20 -2.41 22.22
C PRO A 236 -22.01 -3.92 22.03
N LYS A 237 -21.47 -4.62 23.04
CA LYS A 237 -21.21 -6.06 22.97
C LYS A 237 -22.41 -6.78 22.36
N GLY A 238 -22.22 -7.40 21.20
CA GLY A 238 -23.27 -8.11 20.46
C GLY A 238 -23.95 -7.34 19.32
N CYS A 239 -23.54 -6.10 19.01
CA CYS A 239 -24.01 -5.41 17.81
C CYS A 239 -23.17 -5.85 16.60
N PRO A 240 -23.76 -6.45 15.55
CA PRO A 240 -23.02 -6.78 14.35
C PRO A 240 -22.50 -5.48 13.70
N PRO A 241 -21.29 -5.48 13.13
CA PRO A 241 -20.75 -4.32 12.43
C PRO A 241 -21.70 -3.91 11.30
N PRO A 242 -21.82 -2.60 11.00
CA PRO A 242 -22.72 -2.13 9.96
C PRO A 242 -22.34 -2.78 8.61
N PRO A 243 -23.31 -3.19 7.79
CA PRO A 243 -23.01 -3.72 6.46
C PRO A 243 -22.47 -2.59 5.58
N CYS A 244 -21.17 -2.62 5.31
CA CYS A 244 -20.50 -1.66 4.44
C CYS A 244 -20.26 -2.33 3.08
N SER A 245 -21.02 -1.93 2.05
CA SER A 245 -20.84 -2.43 0.68
C SER A 245 -19.57 -1.89 0.01
N SER A 246 -19.06 -0.75 0.49
CA SER A 246 -17.93 -0.06 -0.12
C SER A 246 -17.12 0.74 0.91
N LEU A 247 -15.79 0.72 0.77
CA LEU A 247 -14.82 1.56 1.47
C LEU A 247 -14.08 2.41 0.42
N ALA A 248 -13.66 3.62 0.77
CA ALA A 248 -12.87 4.45 -0.13
C ALA A 248 -11.73 5.13 0.64
N VAL A 249 -10.50 4.99 0.15
CA VAL A 249 -9.30 5.58 0.74
C VAL A 249 -8.85 6.79 -0.07
N TRP A 250 -9.03 8.00 0.48
CA TRP A 250 -8.68 9.25 -0.20
C TRP A 250 -7.66 10.09 0.58
N GLY A 251 -6.78 10.79 -0.14
CA GLY A 251 -5.74 11.63 0.45
C GLY A 251 -4.77 12.20 -0.58
N PRO A 252 -3.95 13.20 -0.20
CA PRO A 252 -2.96 13.78 -1.09
C PRO A 252 -1.92 12.75 -1.57
N PRO A 253 -1.18 13.04 -2.65
CA PRO A 253 -0.04 12.21 -3.05
C PRO A 253 0.92 11.98 -1.87
N GLY A 254 1.44 10.76 -1.75
CA GLY A 254 2.35 10.39 -0.66
C GLY A 254 1.71 10.16 0.72
N SER A 255 0.38 10.20 0.85
CA SER A 255 -0.30 9.97 2.14
C SER A 255 -0.37 8.50 2.60
N GLY A 256 0.24 7.57 1.87
CA GLY A 256 0.23 6.14 2.21
C GLY A 256 -1.02 5.36 1.76
N LYS A 257 -1.79 5.86 0.77
CA LYS A 257 -2.99 5.18 0.25
C LYS A 257 -2.70 3.76 -0.23
N SER A 258 -1.73 3.59 -1.13
CA SER A 258 -1.36 2.29 -1.69
C SER A 258 -0.81 1.35 -0.60
N THR A 259 -0.17 1.89 0.43
CA THR A 259 0.27 1.12 1.60
C THR A 259 -0.92 0.58 2.40
N GLN A 260 -1.95 1.39 2.65
CA GLN A 260 -3.18 0.93 3.29
C GLN A 260 -3.92 -0.07 2.42
N LEU A 261 -4.12 0.21 1.13
CA LEU A 261 -4.83 -0.70 0.21
C LEU A 261 -4.18 -2.09 0.14
N ARG A 262 -2.84 -2.13 0.14
CA ARG A 262 -2.07 -3.38 0.15
C ARG A 262 -2.37 -4.21 1.41
N ASP A 263 -2.28 -3.59 2.58
CA ASP A 263 -2.51 -4.31 3.84
C ASP A 263 -4.00 -4.64 4.03
N ILE A 264 -4.93 -3.81 3.53
CA ILE A 264 -6.37 -4.14 3.48
C ILE A 264 -6.59 -5.39 2.64
N ALA A 265 -5.97 -5.50 1.45
CA ALA A 265 -6.09 -6.68 0.60
C ALA A 265 -5.54 -7.95 1.29
N ARG A 266 -4.43 -7.83 2.02
CA ARG A 266 -3.90 -8.91 2.86
C ARG A 266 -4.86 -9.28 3.97
N HIS A 267 -5.36 -8.33 4.73
CA HIS A 267 -6.27 -8.59 5.84
C HIS A 267 -7.53 -9.31 5.37
N LEU A 268 -8.18 -8.80 4.32
CA LEU A 268 -9.39 -9.40 3.76
C LEU A 268 -9.13 -10.81 3.18
N SER A 269 -7.98 -11.02 2.52
CA SER A 269 -7.67 -12.33 1.91
C SER A 269 -7.18 -13.37 2.92
N VAL A 270 -6.30 -12.97 3.85
CA VAL A 270 -5.64 -13.88 4.79
C VAL A 270 -6.44 -14.04 6.06
N ASP A 271 -6.88 -12.93 6.67
CA ASP A 271 -7.47 -12.95 8.01
C ASP A 271 -8.97 -13.25 7.90
N CYS A 272 -9.67 -12.59 6.97
CA CYS A 272 -11.09 -12.80 6.69
C CYS A 272 -11.38 -13.94 5.70
N LYS A 273 -10.34 -14.54 5.08
CA LYS A 273 -10.43 -15.66 4.12
C LYS A 273 -11.36 -15.40 2.93
N LEU A 274 -11.40 -14.16 2.45
CA LEU A 274 -12.21 -13.77 1.29
C LEU A 274 -11.46 -13.96 -0.02
N ARG A 275 -12.23 -14.19 -1.10
CA ARG A 275 -11.70 -14.08 -2.46
C ARG A 275 -11.49 -12.60 -2.80
N VAL A 276 -10.27 -12.12 -2.60
CA VAL A 276 -9.89 -10.74 -2.91
C VAL A 276 -9.23 -10.67 -4.28
N VAL A 277 -9.64 -9.68 -5.08
CA VAL A 277 -8.98 -9.33 -6.34
C VAL A 277 -8.57 -7.86 -6.26
N VAL A 278 -7.31 -7.58 -6.53
CA VAL A 278 -6.74 -6.23 -6.61
C VAL A 278 -6.63 -5.85 -8.09
N VAL A 279 -7.28 -4.77 -8.50
CA VAL A 279 -7.03 -4.10 -9.78
C VAL A 279 -5.95 -3.06 -9.52
N ASP A 280 -4.73 -3.34 -9.95
CA ASP A 280 -3.55 -2.49 -9.72
C ASP A 280 -3.09 -1.86 -11.05
N THR A 281 -3.54 -0.63 -11.29
CA THR A 281 -3.26 0.13 -12.51
C THR A 281 -1.83 0.67 -12.52
N SER A 282 -1.34 1.09 -11.36
CA SER A 282 -0.09 1.84 -11.21
C SER A 282 1.11 0.99 -10.79
N ARG A 283 0.89 -0.27 -10.37
CA ARG A 283 1.89 -1.15 -9.72
C ARG A 283 2.31 -0.66 -8.34
N ASP A 284 1.56 0.25 -7.73
CA ASP A 284 1.91 0.77 -6.41
C ASP A 284 1.39 -0.14 -5.28
N VAL A 285 0.40 -1.00 -5.53
CA VAL A 285 -0.20 -1.86 -4.49
C VAL A 285 0.50 -3.22 -4.44
N ALA A 286 0.49 -3.97 -5.54
CA ALA A 286 1.04 -5.31 -5.64
C ALA A 286 2.50 -5.35 -6.11
N GLY A 287 3.04 -4.25 -6.65
CA GLY A 287 4.43 -4.22 -7.13
C GLY A 287 4.57 -4.93 -8.48
N SER A 288 5.45 -5.94 -8.55
CA SER A 288 5.70 -6.66 -9.81
C SER A 288 4.49 -7.48 -10.26
N HIS A 289 4.15 -7.37 -11.54
CA HIS A 289 3.00 -8.03 -12.17
C HIS A 289 3.12 -9.56 -12.23
N ALA A 290 4.32 -10.06 -12.48
CA ALA A 290 4.55 -11.50 -12.61
C ALA A 290 4.50 -12.21 -11.26
N LEU A 291 5.12 -11.58 -10.25
CA LEU A 291 5.21 -12.12 -8.90
C LEU A 291 4.86 -10.98 -7.93
N PRO A 292 3.60 -10.90 -7.47
CA PRO A 292 3.16 -9.80 -6.62
C PRO A 292 3.83 -9.84 -5.25
N HIS A 293 3.90 -8.68 -4.63
CA HIS A 293 4.43 -8.48 -3.29
C HIS A 293 3.62 -9.31 -2.27
N PRO A 294 4.27 -10.08 -1.38
CA PRO A 294 3.58 -10.95 -0.43
C PRO A 294 2.65 -10.20 0.54
N GLY A 295 2.88 -8.90 0.72
CA GLY A 295 2.05 -8.01 1.51
C GLY A 295 0.62 -7.80 1.02
N ILE A 296 0.20 -8.31 -0.15
CA ILE A 296 -1.24 -8.41 -0.50
C ILE A 296 -1.89 -9.72 -0.01
N GLY A 297 -1.12 -10.61 0.62
CA GLY A 297 -1.58 -11.89 1.10
C GLY A 297 -1.98 -12.85 -0.02
N GLY A 298 -3.18 -13.42 0.07
CA GLY A 298 -3.73 -14.36 -0.91
C GLY A 298 -4.53 -13.70 -2.04
N ALA A 299 -4.50 -12.37 -2.14
CA ALA A 299 -5.26 -11.64 -3.15
C ALA A 299 -4.71 -11.92 -4.56
N LYS A 300 -5.61 -12.04 -5.53
CA LYS A 300 -5.24 -12.10 -6.96
C LYS A 300 -5.05 -10.69 -7.49
N VAL A 301 -4.14 -10.52 -8.45
CA VAL A 301 -3.89 -9.22 -9.07
C VAL A 301 -4.39 -9.25 -10.51
N VAL A 302 -5.12 -8.21 -10.88
CA VAL A 302 -5.50 -7.89 -12.25
C VAL A 302 -4.75 -6.63 -12.63
N VAL A 303 -3.99 -6.74 -13.71
CA VAL A 303 -3.13 -5.68 -14.23
C VAL A 303 -3.73 -5.15 -15.51
N LEU A 304 -3.56 -3.86 -15.79
CA LEU A 304 -4.06 -3.28 -17.04
C LEU A 304 -3.24 -3.80 -18.22
N GLU A 305 -3.95 -4.33 -19.20
CA GLU A 305 -3.37 -4.69 -20.49
C GLU A 305 -3.13 -3.43 -21.34
N GLN A 306 -2.30 -3.53 -22.37
CA GLN A 306 -2.01 -2.40 -23.24
C GLN A 306 -3.30 -1.88 -23.90
N GLN A 307 -3.59 -0.58 -23.74
CA GLN A 307 -4.83 0.09 -24.21
C GLN A 307 -6.11 -0.29 -23.44
N GLU A 308 -6.03 -1.01 -22.33
CA GLU A 308 -7.21 -1.30 -21.49
C GLU A 308 -7.56 -0.11 -20.59
N THR A 309 -8.86 0.18 -20.43
CA THR A 309 -9.35 1.17 -19.45
C THR A 309 -9.46 0.52 -18.07
N THR A 310 -9.38 1.33 -17.00
CA THR A 310 -9.60 0.85 -15.63
C THR A 310 -10.98 0.21 -15.48
N ALA A 311 -12.04 0.82 -16.02
CA ALA A 311 -13.37 0.21 -16.12
C ALA A 311 -13.37 -1.18 -16.79
N GLY A 312 -12.65 -1.34 -17.91
CA GLY A 312 -12.49 -2.63 -18.57
C GLY A 312 -11.84 -3.69 -17.67
N ALA A 313 -10.76 -3.31 -16.98
CA ALA A 313 -10.07 -4.18 -16.04
C ALA A 313 -10.96 -4.57 -14.84
N ILE A 314 -11.77 -3.64 -14.32
CA ILE A 314 -12.77 -3.91 -13.27
C ILE A 314 -13.78 -4.96 -13.72
N LEU A 315 -14.34 -4.82 -14.93
CA LEU A 315 -15.28 -5.78 -15.49
C LEU A 315 -14.64 -7.16 -15.71
N ARG A 316 -13.41 -7.18 -16.23
CA ARG A 316 -12.63 -8.41 -16.43
C ARG A 316 -12.38 -9.11 -15.09
N ALA A 317 -11.95 -8.37 -14.08
CA ALA A 317 -11.73 -8.87 -12.72
C ALA A 317 -13.01 -9.49 -12.14
N ALA A 318 -14.13 -8.77 -12.20
CA ALA A 318 -15.40 -9.23 -11.69
C ALA A 318 -15.89 -10.51 -12.40
N LYS A 319 -15.84 -10.52 -13.74
CA LYS A 319 -16.33 -11.63 -14.57
C LYS A 319 -15.51 -12.91 -14.41
N HIS A 320 -14.18 -12.81 -14.40
CA HIS A 320 -13.30 -13.97 -14.48
C HIS A 320 -12.88 -14.52 -13.11
N HIS A 321 -12.82 -13.69 -12.08
CA HIS A 321 -12.33 -14.12 -10.77
C HIS A 321 -13.41 -14.27 -9.70
N ARG A 322 -14.64 -13.80 -9.96
CA ARG A 322 -15.79 -13.86 -9.03
C ARG A 322 -15.38 -13.46 -7.59
N PRO A 323 -14.78 -12.27 -7.43
CA PRO A 323 -14.33 -11.80 -6.12
C PRO A 323 -15.49 -11.72 -5.13
N GLN A 324 -15.17 -11.87 -3.84
CA GLN A 324 -16.03 -11.38 -2.76
C GLN A 324 -15.71 -9.91 -2.45
N VAL A 325 -14.44 -9.53 -2.59
CA VAL A 325 -14.00 -8.14 -2.48
C VAL A 325 -13.13 -7.77 -3.68
N LEU A 326 -13.42 -6.62 -4.26
CA LEU A 326 -12.60 -5.98 -5.29
C LEU A 326 -11.90 -4.77 -4.67
N VAL A 327 -10.58 -4.72 -4.76
CA VAL A 327 -9.76 -3.58 -4.33
C VAL A 327 -9.27 -2.87 -5.59
N VAL A 328 -9.50 -1.56 -5.72
CA VAL A 328 -9.09 -0.80 -6.91
C VAL A 328 -8.18 0.34 -6.51
N ASP A 329 -6.97 0.40 -7.09
CA ASP A 329 -5.95 1.39 -6.70
C ASP A 329 -6.26 2.81 -7.19
N ASP A 330 -6.84 2.95 -8.38
CA ASP A 330 -7.21 4.23 -8.98
C ASP A 330 -8.63 4.17 -9.57
N CYS A 331 -9.43 5.19 -9.26
CA CYS A 331 -10.78 5.38 -9.79
C CYS A 331 -10.94 6.86 -10.16
N ALA A 332 -10.40 7.22 -11.31
CA ALA A 332 -10.26 8.60 -11.74
C ALA A 332 -11.46 9.12 -12.55
N THR A 333 -12.19 8.23 -13.23
CA THR A 333 -13.21 8.62 -14.21
C THR A 333 -14.64 8.32 -13.73
N ALA A 334 -15.62 8.98 -14.37
CA ALA A 334 -17.04 8.69 -14.15
C ALA A 334 -17.40 7.25 -14.55
N GLU A 335 -16.73 6.74 -15.59
CA GLU A 335 -16.91 5.40 -16.13
C GLU A 335 -16.50 4.34 -15.11
N ASP A 336 -15.34 4.51 -14.46
CA ASP A 336 -14.84 3.62 -13.41
C ASP A 336 -15.85 3.52 -12.26
N ALA A 337 -16.33 4.67 -11.76
CA ALA A 337 -17.30 4.73 -10.68
C ALA A 337 -18.65 4.09 -11.04
N SER A 338 -19.16 4.34 -12.26
CA SER A 338 -20.38 3.69 -12.75
C SER A 338 -20.22 2.18 -12.87
N THR A 339 -19.06 1.72 -13.34
CA THR A 339 -18.73 0.31 -13.50
C THR A 339 -18.66 -0.39 -12.15
N LEU A 340 -18.01 0.22 -11.15
CA LEU A 340 -17.97 -0.32 -9.79
C LEU A 340 -19.37 -0.41 -9.17
N SER A 341 -20.18 0.65 -9.31
CA SER A 341 -21.56 0.66 -8.83
C SER A 341 -22.39 -0.45 -9.48
N GLU A 342 -22.21 -0.67 -10.78
CA GLU A 342 -22.85 -1.77 -11.50
C GLU A 342 -22.38 -3.16 -11.00
N VAL A 343 -21.08 -3.36 -10.82
CA VAL A 343 -20.52 -4.62 -10.30
C VAL A 343 -21.06 -4.92 -8.89
N VAL A 344 -21.08 -3.92 -8.00
CA VAL A 344 -21.64 -4.05 -6.64
C VAL A 344 -23.12 -4.45 -6.73
N ARG A 345 -23.92 -3.73 -7.52
CA ARG A 345 -25.37 -3.96 -7.63
C ARG A 345 -25.71 -5.31 -8.25
N GLN A 346 -24.99 -5.73 -9.27
CA GLN A 346 -25.30 -6.95 -10.03
C GLN A 346 -24.71 -8.21 -9.41
N GLN A 347 -23.54 -8.11 -8.77
CA GLN A 347 -22.77 -9.27 -8.32
C GLN A 347 -22.63 -9.35 -6.79
N GLY A 348 -23.07 -8.33 -6.04
CA GLY A 348 -22.98 -8.31 -4.57
C GLY A 348 -21.55 -8.23 -4.03
N VAL A 349 -20.60 -7.82 -4.88
CA VAL A 349 -19.19 -7.70 -4.54
C VAL A 349 -18.98 -6.49 -3.64
N GLN A 350 -18.14 -6.61 -2.62
CA GLN A 350 -17.71 -5.47 -1.82
C GLN A 350 -16.55 -4.74 -2.52
N VAL A 351 -16.47 -3.42 -2.42
CA VAL A 351 -15.41 -2.63 -3.08
C VAL A 351 -14.59 -1.85 -2.06
N VAL A 352 -13.27 -1.79 -2.26
CA VAL A 352 -12.32 -0.93 -1.54
C VAL A 352 -11.61 0.00 -2.53
#